data_AF-A0A1Y5IAH8-F1
#
_entry.id   AF-A0A1Y5IAH8-F1
#
_cell.length_a   1.000
_cell.length_b   1.000
_cell.length_c   1.000
_cell.angle_alpha   90.00
_cell.angle_beta   90.00
_cell.angle_gamma   90.00
#
_symmetry.space_group_name_H-M   'P 1'
#
loop_
_entity.id
_entity.type
_entity.pdbx_description
1 polymer ?
#
loop_
_entity_poly.entity_id
_entity_poly.type
_entity_poly.pdbx_seq_one_letter_code
_entity_poly.pdbx_strand_id
1 'polypeptide(L)'
;MASSDRMTRVDVDVVTNAYVDTHCHMDAVLARLNLDSIEDYLALADAFDASSTATFEGCVTIGCSSASFESTRAVAHAGGDRVRAAYGVHPLSAEEWRREDVRARVRELLTSEPRVVAVGETGLDYHRLPDAGPEAVAAYKLAQKEAFAAQMALANELNKPLIVHTREAEEDTLEMMKAHLPSDARVHVHCFTSSANLARGLLEAFPTNLCLGFTGVATFKNGQDVRDVIAQVPLDKILLETDAPYMAPTPFRGQTCHPAMPRLSRTMNDSHNAATRQRAFERGASAQPEYDSSSWLHTALLANPKARGLSAFAAPWSFVNGVSATWTILYCVGAVSTREAAMRSFEAAYSLVFTALGFLLVFRLSRAAVRFWECRTCFGNIVVGSRNFVDYLLASAKGREVEAIEEACAWLCAFAVCSKQFLRAQRDVPAEQLAGILSEDDRLRAENARHPPLFCIMMVRRAISRAFGAEKGESVSDAVRGESISRGLNAQVDFLVLNEGALERLRSTKLPMVYVVHLRTFLVGYLLTMPFVFASQWRWGTIPAVAIVSFVLLGIEGSATECEIPFSPDHANHLRMDQYIQAVLLSVGSFLAWDERTDAEASSLTRSHGSCEQLVIEVDKSTLGDERR
;
A
#
# COMPACT_ATOMS: atom_id res chain seq x y z
N MET A 1 -64.00 -0.82 -8.53
CA MET A 1 -62.76 -0.89 -9.32
C MET A 1 -61.76 0.07 -8.69
N ALA A 2 -60.70 -0.50 -8.10
CA ALA A 2 -59.41 0.07 -7.71
C ALA A 2 -59.33 1.51 -7.16
N SER A 3 -59.26 1.66 -5.83
CA SER A 3 -58.47 2.72 -5.20
C SER A 3 -57.10 2.12 -4.83
N SER A 4 -56.07 2.46 -5.59
CA SER A 4 -54.68 2.07 -5.26
C SER A 4 -54.06 3.15 -4.37
N ASP A 5 -53.48 2.69 -3.27
CA ASP A 5 -52.61 3.43 -2.36
C ASP A 5 -51.52 4.18 -3.13
N ARG A 6 -51.49 5.51 -2.97
CA ARG A 6 -50.28 6.28 -3.25
C ARG A 6 -49.32 6.07 -2.10
N MET A 7 -48.39 5.14 -2.30
CA MET A 7 -47.17 5.02 -1.53
C MET A 7 -46.42 6.36 -1.61
N THR A 8 -46.39 7.09 -0.50
CA THR A 8 -45.56 8.27 -0.32
C THR A 8 -44.10 7.87 -0.56
N ARG A 9 -43.50 8.39 -1.64
CA ARG A 9 -42.04 8.39 -1.80
C ARG A 9 -41.48 9.19 -0.64
N VAL A 10 -40.75 8.51 0.25
CA VAL A 10 -39.83 9.17 1.17
C VAL A 10 -38.69 9.67 0.30
N ASP A 11 -38.60 10.98 0.12
CA ASP A 11 -37.42 11.61 -0.43
C ASP A 11 -36.25 11.27 0.50
N VAL A 12 -35.31 10.47 0.01
CA VAL A 12 -34.05 10.23 0.69
C VAL A 12 -33.23 11.49 0.43
N ASP A 13 -33.27 12.43 1.37
CA ASP A 13 -32.35 13.56 1.40
C ASP A 13 -30.93 13.04 1.13
N VAL A 14 -30.23 13.66 0.18
CA VAL A 14 -28.79 13.45 0.01
C VAL A 14 -28.14 14.04 1.27
N VAL A 15 -28.05 13.22 2.33
CA VAL A 15 -27.34 13.58 3.55
C VAL A 15 -25.91 13.89 3.12
N THR A 16 -25.53 15.15 3.24
CA THR A 16 -24.11 15.49 3.29
C THR A 16 -23.61 14.87 4.59
N ASN A 17 -22.86 13.77 4.50
CA ASN A 17 -22.38 13.01 5.67
C ASN A 17 -21.26 13.79 6.35
N ALA A 18 -21.58 14.93 6.95
CA ALA A 18 -20.66 15.70 7.75
C ALA A 18 -20.42 14.95 9.07
N TYR A 19 -19.17 14.90 9.54
CA TYR A 19 -18.83 14.20 10.79
C TYR A 19 -17.90 15.03 11.66
N VAL A 20 -18.03 14.80 12.96
CA VAL A 20 -17.16 15.36 14.00
C VAL A 20 -16.47 14.19 14.70
N ASP A 21 -15.15 14.25 14.78
CA ASP A 21 -14.38 13.32 15.60
C ASP A 21 -14.51 13.72 17.08
N THR A 22 -15.23 12.89 17.84
CA THR A 22 -15.57 13.23 19.23
C THR A 22 -14.44 13.03 20.23
N HIS A 23 -13.31 12.43 19.83
CA HIS A 23 -12.15 12.24 20.69
C HIS A 23 -10.83 12.07 19.91
N CYS A 24 -9.90 13.01 20.09
CA CYS A 24 -8.55 12.93 19.55
C CYS A 24 -7.53 13.71 20.39
N HIS A 25 -6.24 13.42 20.22
CA HIS A 25 -5.12 14.16 20.83
C HIS A 25 -4.36 14.90 19.73
N MET A 26 -4.89 16.05 19.30
CA MET A 26 -4.37 16.74 18.12
C MET A 26 -2.94 17.25 18.29
N ASP A 27 -2.51 17.59 19.50
CA ASP A 27 -1.11 17.95 19.77
C ASP A 27 -0.15 16.78 19.48
N ALA A 28 -0.54 15.56 19.86
CA ALA A 28 0.21 14.35 19.53
C ALA A 28 0.11 13.98 18.03
N VAL A 29 -1.03 14.25 17.37
CA VAL A 29 -1.20 14.08 15.91
C VAL A 29 -0.22 14.98 15.16
N LEU A 30 -0.19 16.28 15.46
CA LEU A 30 0.71 17.25 14.81
C LEU A 30 2.17 16.82 14.95
N ALA A 31 2.57 16.41 16.17
CA ALA A 31 3.91 15.91 16.42
C ALA A 31 4.27 14.66 15.60
N ARG A 32 3.35 13.70 15.48
CA ARG A 32 3.60 12.47 14.71
C ARG A 32 3.54 12.65 13.19
N LEU A 33 2.78 13.64 12.71
CA LEU A 33 2.73 14.00 11.29
C LEU A 33 3.81 15.01 10.89
N ASN A 34 4.61 15.49 11.87
CA ASN A 34 5.64 16.51 11.66
C ASN A 34 5.05 17.77 11.00
N LEU A 35 3.90 18.22 11.53
CA LEU A 35 3.23 19.46 11.14
C LEU A 35 3.50 20.53 12.19
N ASP A 36 3.78 21.76 11.73
CA ASP A 36 4.13 22.87 12.61
C ASP A 36 2.90 23.52 13.27
N SER A 37 1.72 23.41 12.64
CA SER A 37 0.50 24.05 13.13
C SER A 37 -0.78 23.24 12.86
N ILE A 38 -1.86 23.56 13.60
CA ILE A 38 -3.18 22.96 13.37
C ILE A 38 -3.81 23.49 12.08
N GLU A 39 -3.48 24.69 11.65
CA GLU A 39 -3.91 25.27 10.38
C GLU A 39 -3.37 24.46 9.20
N ASP A 40 -2.12 23.99 9.26
CA ASP A 40 -1.56 23.08 8.25
C ASP A 40 -2.35 21.76 8.20
N TYR A 41 -2.74 21.23 9.37
CA TYR A 41 -3.58 20.06 9.45
C TYR A 41 -4.99 20.30 8.90
N LEU A 42 -5.62 21.44 9.20
CA LEU A 42 -6.96 21.76 8.68
C LEU A 42 -6.93 21.97 7.16
N ALA A 43 -5.87 22.55 6.61
CA ALA A 43 -5.68 22.65 5.16
C ALA A 43 -5.53 21.26 4.51
N LEU A 44 -4.80 20.36 5.17
CA LEU A 44 -4.68 18.95 4.78
C LEU A 44 -6.05 18.24 4.86
N ALA A 45 -6.84 18.50 5.90
CA ALA A 45 -8.21 17.99 6.08
C ALA A 45 -9.19 18.51 5.02
N ASP A 46 -9.17 19.81 4.71
CA ASP A 46 -10.01 20.42 3.67
C ASP A 46 -9.69 19.86 2.29
N ALA A 47 -8.41 19.62 2.04
CA ALA A 47 -8.02 18.91 0.85
C ALA A 47 -8.70 17.53 0.83
N PHE A 48 -8.79 16.78 1.94
CA PHE A 48 -9.48 15.47 2.01
C PHE A 48 -10.98 15.55 1.74
N ASP A 49 -11.65 16.51 2.37
CA ASP A 49 -13.10 16.68 2.25
C ASP A 49 -13.56 16.97 0.84
N ALA A 50 -12.74 17.67 0.05
CA ALA A 50 -13.05 17.99 -1.35
C ALA A 50 -13.25 16.75 -2.25
N SER A 51 -12.79 15.56 -1.84
CA SER A 51 -12.93 14.31 -2.62
C SER A 51 -13.55 13.15 -1.82
N SER A 52 -14.18 13.45 -0.68
CA SER A 52 -14.82 12.47 0.19
C SER A 52 -16.34 12.57 0.10
N THR A 53 -17.03 11.45 0.32
CA THR A 53 -18.50 11.43 0.51
C THR A 53 -18.91 11.93 1.89
N ALA A 54 -17.96 12.03 2.82
CA ALA A 54 -18.13 12.55 4.16
C ALA A 54 -17.16 13.71 4.44
N THR A 55 -17.65 14.79 5.05
CA THR A 55 -16.87 16.03 5.29
C THR A 55 -16.50 16.13 6.77
N PHE A 56 -15.20 16.29 7.06
CA PHE A 56 -14.67 16.55 8.40
C PHE A 56 -15.03 17.97 8.85
N GLU A 57 -16.06 18.09 9.68
CA GLU A 57 -16.47 19.39 10.22
C GLU A 57 -15.58 19.84 11.37
N GLY A 58 -15.07 18.90 12.15
CA GLY A 58 -14.21 19.23 13.27
C GLY A 58 -13.93 18.07 14.21
N CYS A 59 -13.23 18.39 15.29
CA CYS A 59 -12.86 17.42 16.32
C CYS A 59 -12.89 18.01 17.72
N VAL A 60 -12.94 17.13 18.72
CA VAL A 60 -12.72 17.46 20.13
C VAL A 60 -11.32 16.97 20.53
N THR A 61 -10.41 17.92 20.77
CA THR A 61 -9.06 17.61 21.26
C THR A 61 -9.03 17.52 22.79
N ILE A 62 -8.27 16.58 23.34
CA ILE A 62 -8.34 16.24 24.77
C ILE A 62 -7.08 16.68 25.52
N GLY A 63 -7.29 17.48 26.56
CA GLY A 63 -6.28 17.82 27.55
C GLY A 63 -6.48 16.97 28.81
N CYS A 64 -5.72 15.89 28.95
CA CYS A 64 -5.95 14.88 29.99
C CYS A 64 -4.83 14.78 31.05
N SER A 65 -3.84 15.68 31.03
CA SER A 65 -2.78 15.78 32.04
C SER A 65 -2.25 17.21 32.13
N SER A 66 -1.61 17.55 33.26
CA SER A 66 -1.00 18.88 33.42
C SER A 66 0.05 19.20 32.34
N ALA A 67 0.68 18.18 31.74
CA ALA A 67 1.64 18.33 30.66
C ALA A 67 0.98 18.68 29.30
N SER A 68 -0.27 18.28 29.06
CA SER A 68 -0.95 18.49 27.78
C SER A 68 -1.86 19.72 27.76
N PHE A 69 -2.18 20.32 28.92
CA PHE A 69 -3.17 21.40 28.97
C PHE A 69 -2.86 22.60 28.07
N GLU A 70 -1.61 23.05 28.03
CA GLU A 70 -1.23 24.21 27.22
C GLU A 70 -1.15 23.89 25.72
N SER A 71 -0.69 22.69 25.34
CA SER A 71 -0.66 22.26 23.93
C SER A 71 -2.09 22.10 23.40
N THR A 72 -2.98 21.44 24.16
CA THR A 72 -4.40 21.33 23.82
C THR A 72 -5.04 22.70 23.67
N ARG A 73 -4.75 23.65 24.58
CA ARG A 73 -5.28 25.00 24.51
C ARG A 73 -4.82 25.72 23.24
N ALA A 74 -3.52 25.68 22.95
CA ALA A 74 -2.95 26.30 21.75
C ALA A 74 -3.61 25.75 20.48
N VAL A 75 -3.74 24.42 20.36
CA VAL A 75 -4.36 23.75 19.22
C VAL A 75 -5.85 24.12 19.08
N ALA A 76 -6.60 24.16 20.18
CA ALA A 76 -8.02 24.52 20.15
C ALA A 76 -8.26 25.99 19.76
N HIS A 77 -7.38 26.93 20.18
CA HIS A 77 -7.50 28.32 19.75
C HIS A 77 -7.18 28.52 18.28
N ALA A 78 -6.07 27.94 17.82
CA ALA A 78 -5.60 28.05 16.46
C ALA A 78 -6.56 27.35 15.46
N GLY A 79 -7.16 26.23 15.85
CA GLY A 79 -8.12 25.48 15.04
C GLY A 79 -9.52 26.12 14.85
N GLY A 80 -9.75 27.31 15.40
CA GLY A 80 -10.98 28.07 15.17
C GLY A 80 -12.25 27.38 15.69
N ASP A 81 -13.29 27.30 14.87
CA ASP A 81 -14.56 26.64 15.23
C ASP A 81 -14.56 25.13 14.98
N ARG A 82 -13.60 24.62 14.19
CA ARG A 82 -13.46 23.21 13.84
C ARG A 82 -12.75 22.39 14.91
N VAL A 83 -12.11 23.04 15.88
CA VAL A 83 -11.42 22.36 16.97
C VAL A 83 -11.99 22.83 18.30
N ARG A 84 -12.71 21.94 18.97
CA ARG A 84 -13.19 22.11 20.34
C ARG A 84 -12.26 21.36 21.29
N ALA A 85 -12.36 21.63 22.58
CA ALA A 85 -11.53 20.97 23.59
C ALA A 85 -12.35 20.35 24.72
N ALA A 86 -11.78 19.34 25.36
CA ALA A 86 -12.22 18.85 26.66
C ALA A 86 -11.02 18.79 27.62
N TYR A 87 -11.28 19.01 28.91
CA TYR A 87 -10.25 18.99 29.94
C TYR A 87 -10.61 18.12 31.13
N GLY A 88 -9.64 17.32 31.55
CA GLY A 88 -9.73 16.44 32.71
C GLY A 88 -8.38 15.87 33.10
N VAL A 89 -8.38 14.90 33.99
CA VAL A 89 -7.20 14.11 34.35
C VAL A 89 -7.49 12.65 34.07
N HIS A 90 -6.69 12.08 33.15
CA HIS A 90 -6.76 10.69 32.72
C HIS A 90 -6.58 9.73 33.90
N PRO A 91 -7.20 8.54 33.92
CA PRO A 91 -7.06 7.56 35.00
C PRO A 91 -5.60 7.21 35.32
N LEU A 92 -4.76 7.11 34.29
CA LEU A 92 -3.33 6.83 34.47
C LEU A 92 -2.54 7.96 35.16
N SER A 93 -3.06 9.19 35.13
CA SER A 93 -2.51 10.39 35.77
C SER A 93 -3.30 10.80 37.03
N ALA A 94 -4.16 9.93 37.58
CA ALA A 94 -5.10 10.31 38.66
C ALA A 94 -4.44 10.94 39.90
N GLU A 95 -3.17 10.63 40.18
CA GLU A 95 -2.38 11.27 41.25
C GLU A 95 -2.23 12.79 41.06
N GLU A 96 -2.18 13.28 39.81
CA GLU A 96 -2.11 14.71 39.52
C GLU A 96 -3.33 15.46 40.07
N TRP A 97 -4.50 14.80 40.17
CA TRP A 97 -5.72 15.40 40.68
C TRP A 97 -5.65 15.77 42.16
N ARG A 98 -4.73 15.17 42.94
CA ARG A 98 -4.53 15.55 44.35
C ARG A 98 -3.87 16.91 44.52
N ARG A 99 -3.23 17.42 43.47
CA ARG A 99 -2.58 18.72 43.46
C ARG A 99 -3.59 19.84 43.22
N GLU A 100 -3.59 20.84 44.09
CA GLU A 100 -4.54 21.96 44.01
C GLU A 100 -4.38 22.80 42.74
N ASP A 101 -3.14 23.01 42.28
CA ASP A 101 -2.86 23.77 41.07
C ASP A 101 -3.44 23.09 39.82
N VAL A 102 -3.43 21.75 39.76
CA VAL A 102 -4.02 20.99 38.66
C VAL A 102 -5.54 21.12 38.66
N ARG A 103 -6.19 20.95 39.82
CA ARG A 103 -7.65 21.09 39.97
C ARG A 103 -8.12 22.50 39.62
N ALA A 104 -7.41 23.51 40.12
CA ALA A 104 -7.69 24.91 39.83
C ALA A 104 -7.56 25.20 38.33
N ARG A 105 -6.52 24.68 37.67
CA ARG A 105 -6.30 24.87 36.23
C ARG A 105 -7.36 24.18 35.38
N VAL A 106 -7.78 22.96 35.72
CA VAL A 106 -8.88 22.26 35.02
C VAL A 106 -10.18 23.07 35.14
N ARG A 107 -10.54 23.52 36.35
CA ARG A 107 -11.75 24.34 36.56
C ARG A 107 -11.67 25.66 35.80
N GLU A 108 -10.51 26.33 35.81
CA GLU A 108 -10.28 27.55 35.04
C GLU A 108 -10.53 27.31 33.55
N LEU A 109 -9.84 26.35 32.93
CA LEU A 109 -10.01 26.04 31.51
C LEU A 109 -11.45 25.68 31.14
N LEU A 110 -12.15 24.93 31.99
CA LEU A 110 -13.56 24.57 31.76
C LEU A 110 -14.51 25.77 31.84
N THR A 111 -14.17 26.83 32.57
CA THR A 111 -15.06 27.99 32.81
C THR A 111 -14.69 29.22 31.99
N SER A 112 -13.41 29.41 31.65
CA SER A 112 -12.92 30.60 30.94
C SER A 112 -12.90 30.44 29.43
N GLU A 113 -12.83 29.22 28.91
CA GLU A 113 -12.62 28.97 27.48
C GLU A 113 -13.93 28.59 26.75
N PRO A 114 -14.44 29.42 25.82
CA PRO A 114 -15.69 29.14 25.11
C PRO A 114 -15.67 27.87 24.25
N ARG A 115 -14.48 27.44 23.83
CA ARG A 115 -14.29 26.25 22.97
C ARG A 115 -14.26 24.94 23.76
N VAL A 116 -14.29 25.01 25.09
CA VAL A 116 -14.23 23.83 25.95
C VAL A 116 -15.64 23.28 26.15
N VAL A 117 -15.90 22.12 25.55
CA VAL A 117 -17.25 21.57 25.42
C VAL A 117 -17.56 20.45 26.41
N ALA A 118 -16.55 19.83 27.02
CA ALA A 118 -16.74 18.69 27.94
C ALA A 118 -15.69 18.64 29.07
N VAL A 119 -16.02 17.91 30.13
CA VAL A 119 -15.10 17.51 31.21
C VAL A 119 -14.55 16.13 30.90
N GLY A 120 -13.27 15.89 31.14
CA GLY A 120 -12.58 14.64 30.82
C GLY A 120 -11.53 14.83 29.72
N GLU A 121 -10.79 13.80 29.34
CA GLU A 121 -10.98 12.39 29.70
C GLU A 121 -10.69 12.06 31.17
N THR A 122 -11.58 11.30 31.81
CA THR A 122 -11.47 10.79 33.19
C THR A 122 -12.09 9.39 33.28
N GLY A 123 -11.94 8.65 34.40
CA GLY A 123 -12.57 7.33 34.56
C GLY A 123 -11.68 6.33 35.30
N LEU A 124 -11.70 5.06 34.86
CA LEU A 124 -10.96 3.96 35.47
C LEU A 124 -10.20 3.13 34.42
N ASP A 125 -8.89 2.91 34.64
CA ASP A 125 -8.05 2.03 33.80
C ASP A 125 -7.28 1.06 34.71
N TYR A 126 -7.70 -0.21 34.70
CA TYR A 126 -7.07 -1.29 35.46
C TYR A 126 -6.17 -2.19 34.62
N HIS A 127 -5.90 -1.83 33.37
CA HIS A 127 -5.03 -2.60 32.50
C HIS A 127 -3.54 -2.42 32.87
N ARG A 128 -3.16 -1.23 33.35
CA ARG A 128 -1.76 -0.89 33.71
C ARG A 128 -1.58 -0.73 35.21
N LEU A 129 -1.92 -1.76 35.98
CA LEU A 129 -1.68 -1.74 37.42
C LEU A 129 -0.19 -1.67 37.76
N PRO A 130 0.20 -0.98 38.84
CA PRO A 130 1.59 -0.92 39.27
C PRO A 130 2.12 -2.32 39.63
N ASP A 131 3.36 -2.61 39.23
CA ASP A 131 4.07 -3.84 39.61
C ASP A 131 4.55 -3.73 41.07
N ALA A 132 3.59 -3.79 41.98
CA ALA A 132 3.77 -3.58 43.41
C ALA A 132 2.80 -4.45 44.22
N GLY A 133 2.98 -4.49 45.55
CA GLY A 133 2.14 -5.28 46.44
C GLY A 133 0.65 -4.86 46.41
N PRO A 134 -0.28 -5.71 46.92
CA PRO A 134 -1.73 -5.46 46.88
C PRO A 134 -2.16 -4.09 47.43
N GLU A 135 -1.46 -3.56 48.42
CA GLU A 135 -1.72 -2.23 49.00
C GLU A 135 -1.48 -1.10 48.00
N ALA A 136 -0.42 -1.18 47.20
CA ALA A 136 -0.11 -0.17 46.19
C ALA A 136 -1.13 -0.21 45.04
N VAL A 137 -1.57 -1.41 44.63
CA VAL A 137 -2.65 -1.59 43.66
C VAL A 137 -3.96 -0.99 44.19
N ALA A 138 -4.30 -1.24 45.45
CA ALA A 138 -5.51 -0.68 46.07
C ALA A 138 -5.44 0.86 46.16
N ALA A 139 -4.29 1.42 46.55
CA ALA A 139 -4.08 2.87 46.59
C ALA A 139 -4.19 3.51 45.20
N TYR A 140 -3.65 2.84 44.17
CA TYR A 140 -3.74 3.30 42.78
C TYR A 140 -5.19 3.33 42.28
N LYS A 141 -5.95 2.25 42.52
CA LYS A 141 -7.38 2.20 42.19
C LYS A 141 -8.19 3.26 42.95
N LEU A 142 -7.87 3.48 44.23
CA LEU A 142 -8.51 4.50 45.05
C LEU A 142 -8.28 5.91 44.48
N ALA A 143 -7.05 6.24 44.08
CA ALA A 143 -6.73 7.52 43.46
C ALA A 143 -7.55 7.77 42.18
N GLN A 144 -7.70 6.75 41.33
CA GLN A 144 -8.56 6.85 40.14
C GLN A 144 -10.03 7.08 40.52
N LYS A 145 -10.58 6.35 41.49
CA LYS A 145 -11.97 6.52 41.96
C LYS A 145 -12.21 7.91 42.55
N GLU A 146 -11.27 8.43 43.35
CA GLU A 146 -11.34 9.78 43.93
C GLU A 146 -11.34 10.86 42.84
N ALA A 147 -10.42 10.76 41.87
CA ALA A 147 -10.34 11.69 40.75
C ALA A 147 -11.58 11.61 39.85
N PHE A 148 -12.10 10.41 39.61
CA PHE A 148 -13.29 10.21 38.79
C PHE A 148 -14.54 10.79 39.46
N ALA A 149 -14.76 10.52 40.75
CA ALA A 149 -15.87 11.11 41.52
C ALA A 149 -15.85 12.63 41.52
N ALA A 150 -14.68 13.23 41.72
CA ALA A 150 -14.52 14.68 41.73
C ALA A 150 -14.78 15.31 40.35
N GLN A 151 -14.33 14.67 39.28
CA GLN A 151 -14.57 15.14 37.91
C GLN A 151 -16.04 14.95 37.46
N MET A 152 -16.72 13.90 37.92
CA MET A 152 -18.18 13.74 37.76
C MET A 152 -18.95 14.87 38.46
N ALA A 153 -18.58 15.18 39.70
CA ALA A 153 -19.18 16.30 40.44
C ALA A 153 -18.97 17.64 39.71
N LEU A 154 -17.76 17.86 39.16
CA LEU A 154 -17.43 19.05 38.39
C LEU A 154 -18.24 19.15 37.08
N ALA A 155 -18.42 18.04 36.37
CA ALA A 155 -19.22 18.00 35.15
C ALA A 155 -20.69 18.34 35.41
N ASN A 156 -21.26 17.82 36.51
CA ASN A 156 -22.61 18.16 36.95
C ASN A 156 -22.73 19.63 37.37
N GLU A 157 -21.78 20.15 38.16
CA GLU A 157 -21.75 21.54 38.60
C GLU A 157 -21.70 22.52 37.42
N LEU A 158 -20.87 22.24 36.42
CA LEU A 158 -20.69 23.08 35.25
C LEU A 158 -21.72 22.81 34.14
N ASN A 159 -22.61 21.84 34.35
CA ASN A 159 -23.54 21.33 33.34
C ASN A 159 -22.83 21.12 31.98
N LYS A 160 -21.78 20.31 31.98
CA LYS A 160 -21.03 19.90 30.79
C LYS A 160 -21.07 18.38 30.62
N PRO A 161 -21.07 17.86 29.38
CA PRO A 161 -20.85 16.45 29.12
C PRO A 161 -19.57 15.93 29.77
N LEU A 162 -19.59 14.66 30.19
CA LEU A 162 -18.46 13.96 30.75
C LEU A 162 -17.91 12.93 29.75
N ILE A 163 -16.61 13.00 29.45
CA ILE A 163 -15.88 12.01 28.65
C ILE A 163 -15.26 10.98 29.60
N VAL A 164 -15.70 9.73 29.49
CA VAL A 164 -15.35 8.63 30.39
C VAL A 164 -14.49 7.59 29.66
N HIS A 165 -13.32 7.33 30.23
CA HIS A 165 -12.46 6.21 29.91
C HIS A 165 -12.78 5.04 30.84
N THR A 166 -12.92 3.84 30.28
CA THR A 166 -13.04 2.62 31.08
C THR A 166 -12.30 1.48 30.43
N ARG A 167 -11.41 0.83 31.20
CA ARG A 167 -10.65 -0.32 30.72
C ARG A 167 -10.42 -1.32 31.85
N GLU A 168 -10.90 -2.55 31.66
CA GLU A 168 -10.82 -3.65 32.64
C GLU A 168 -11.40 -3.28 34.02
N ALA A 169 -12.34 -2.32 34.06
CA ALA A 169 -12.92 -1.75 35.28
C ALA A 169 -14.46 -1.67 35.23
N GLU A 170 -15.10 -2.57 34.48
CA GLU A 170 -16.52 -2.47 34.09
C GLU A 170 -17.49 -2.28 35.27
N GLU A 171 -17.39 -3.13 36.30
CA GLU A 171 -18.27 -3.10 37.47
C GLU A 171 -18.13 -1.79 38.25
N ASP A 172 -16.89 -1.41 38.55
CA ASP A 172 -16.57 -0.19 39.30
C ASP A 172 -16.99 1.06 38.52
N THR A 173 -16.81 1.09 37.20
CA THR A 173 -17.24 2.22 36.35
C THR A 173 -18.75 2.40 36.42
N LEU A 174 -19.52 1.32 36.25
CA LEU A 174 -20.98 1.39 36.27
C LEU A 174 -21.52 1.79 37.65
N GLU A 175 -20.96 1.24 38.73
CA GLU A 175 -21.35 1.56 40.10
C GLU A 175 -21.06 3.04 40.44
N MET A 176 -19.85 3.51 40.14
CA MET A 176 -19.45 4.89 40.38
C MET A 176 -20.31 5.88 39.61
N MET A 177 -20.57 5.61 38.33
CA MET A 177 -21.44 6.48 37.53
C MET A 177 -22.85 6.54 38.12
N LYS A 178 -23.46 5.39 38.48
CA LYS A 178 -24.79 5.36 39.12
C LYS A 178 -24.85 6.10 40.45
N ALA A 179 -23.77 6.07 41.23
CA ALA A 179 -23.71 6.72 42.53
C ALA A 179 -23.54 8.24 42.45
N HIS A 180 -22.86 8.74 41.40
CA HIS A 180 -22.42 10.14 41.32
C HIS A 180 -23.09 10.97 40.22
N LEU A 181 -23.70 10.34 39.21
CA LEU A 181 -24.36 11.02 38.10
C LEU A 181 -25.88 10.82 38.16
N PRO A 182 -26.68 11.85 37.82
CA PRO A 182 -28.10 11.67 37.59
C PRO A 182 -28.33 10.83 36.32
N SER A 183 -29.48 10.14 36.24
CA SER A 183 -29.80 9.25 35.12
C SER A 183 -29.90 9.94 33.75
N ASP A 184 -30.04 11.27 33.72
CA ASP A 184 -30.08 12.10 32.52
C ASP A 184 -28.74 12.82 32.24
N ALA A 185 -27.66 12.46 32.94
CA ALA A 185 -26.33 13.02 32.69
C ALA A 185 -25.88 12.81 31.24
N ARG A 186 -25.23 13.84 30.67
CA ARG A 186 -24.60 13.77 29.35
C ARG A 186 -23.25 13.08 29.46
N VAL A 187 -23.14 11.87 28.93
CA VAL A 187 -21.93 11.06 29.05
C VAL A 187 -21.50 10.56 27.69
N HIS A 188 -20.22 10.75 27.37
CA HIS A 188 -19.55 10.10 26.26
C HIS A 188 -18.59 9.06 26.86
N VAL A 189 -18.90 7.77 26.71
CA VAL A 189 -17.94 6.71 27.07
C VAL A 189 -17.08 6.45 25.85
N HIS A 190 -15.87 7.00 25.87
CA HIS A 190 -14.95 6.97 24.75
C HIS A 190 -14.22 5.63 24.68
N CYS A 191 -13.73 5.31 23.49
CA CYS A 191 -13.02 4.11 23.10
C CYS A 191 -13.65 2.83 23.64
N PHE A 192 -14.96 2.66 23.40
CA PHE A 192 -15.72 1.57 23.98
C PHE A 192 -15.26 0.23 23.41
N THR A 193 -14.47 -0.48 24.21
CA THR A 193 -13.91 -1.81 23.92
C THR A 193 -14.29 -2.86 24.97
N SER A 194 -15.18 -2.49 25.89
CA SER A 194 -15.66 -3.34 27.00
C SER A 194 -16.80 -4.27 26.57
N SER A 195 -17.29 -5.09 27.50
CA SER A 195 -18.31 -6.10 27.23
C SER A 195 -19.69 -5.53 26.85
N ALA A 196 -20.48 -6.32 26.12
CA ALA A 196 -21.89 -6.03 25.86
C ALA A 196 -22.74 -5.92 27.14
N ASN A 197 -22.31 -6.54 28.24
CA ASN A 197 -22.99 -6.40 29.53
C ASN A 197 -22.82 -4.99 30.09
N LEU A 198 -21.59 -4.43 30.03
CA LEU A 198 -21.37 -3.05 30.44
C LEU A 198 -22.14 -2.08 29.54
N ALA A 199 -22.10 -2.26 28.21
CA ALA A 199 -22.83 -1.40 27.28
C ALA A 199 -24.33 -1.33 27.62
N ARG A 200 -24.97 -2.48 27.83
CA ARG A 200 -26.38 -2.55 28.25
C ARG A 200 -26.61 -1.91 29.62
N GLY A 201 -25.78 -2.22 30.61
CA GLY A 201 -25.90 -1.66 31.95
C GLY A 201 -25.79 -0.13 31.99
N LEU A 202 -24.91 0.44 31.15
CA LEU A 202 -24.75 1.89 30.98
C LEU A 202 -25.97 2.51 30.30
N LEU A 203 -26.45 1.93 29.19
CA LEU A 203 -27.62 2.42 28.47
C LEU A 203 -28.91 2.31 29.28
N GLU A 204 -29.05 1.28 30.12
CA GLU A 204 -30.17 1.13 31.07
C GLU A 204 -30.11 2.16 32.20
N ALA A 205 -28.91 2.46 32.71
CA ALA A 205 -28.72 3.43 33.79
C ALA A 205 -28.87 4.88 33.32
N PHE A 206 -28.46 5.16 32.08
CA PHE A 206 -28.42 6.50 31.48
C PHE A 206 -29.12 6.53 30.11
N PRO A 207 -30.44 6.28 30.05
CA PRO A 207 -31.14 6.05 28.79
C PRO A 207 -31.20 7.30 27.90
N THR A 208 -31.13 8.50 28.49
CA THR A 208 -31.40 9.75 27.76
C THR A 208 -30.17 10.25 27.00
N ASN A 209 -29.04 10.44 27.68
CA ASN A 209 -27.94 11.28 27.19
C ASN A 209 -26.56 10.61 27.20
N LEU A 210 -26.49 9.29 27.38
CA LEU A 210 -25.25 8.52 27.26
C LEU A 210 -25.04 8.07 25.81
N CYS A 211 -23.82 8.25 25.30
CA CYS A 211 -23.37 7.70 24.03
C CYS A 211 -22.04 6.94 24.21
N LEU A 212 -21.82 5.96 23.33
CA LEU A 212 -20.63 5.12 23.28
C LEU A 212 -19.79 5.49 22.04
N GLY A 213 -18.54 5.87 22.26
CA GLY A 213 -17.56 6.15 21.22
C GLY A 213 -16.93 4.86 20.72
N PHE A 214 -16.78 4.74 19.40
CA PHE A 214 -16.10 3.60 18.77
C PHE A 214 -15.02 4.09 17.81
N THR A 215 -13.85 3.47 17.92
CA THR A 215 -12.65 3.81 17.14
C THR A 215 -12.40 2.85 15.97
N GLY A 216 -11.27 3.04 15.28
CA GLY A 216 -10.76 2.11 14.27
C GLY A 216 -10.56 0.67 14.76
N VAL A 217 -10.60 0.40 16.07
CA VAL A 217 -10.58 -0.97 16.64
C VAL A 217 -11.70 -1.84 16.08
N ALA A 218 -12.86 -1.26 15.74
CA ALA A 218 -13.97 -1.99 15.12
C ALA A 218 -13.56 -2.66 13.79
N THR A 219 -12.55 -2.12 13.10
CA THR A 219 -12.02 -2.67 11.84
C THR A 219 -10.95 -3.74 12.07
N PHE A 220 -10.42 -3.90 13.28
CA PHE A 220 -9.31 -4.82 13.53
C PHE A 220 -9.76 -6.28 13.44
N LYS A 221 -8.84 -7.16 13.03
CA LYS A 221 -9.07 -8.61 12.95
C LYS A 221 -9.59 -9.20 14.27
N ASN A 222 -9.07 -8.73 15.40
CA ASN A 222 -9.46 -9.14 16.75
C ASN A 222 -10.58 -8.29 17.37
N GLY A 223 -11.17 -7.35 16.63
CA GLY A 223 -12.24 -6.46 17.12
C GLY A 223 -13.65 -7.06 17.03
N GLN A 224 -13.81 -8.39 17.05
CA GLN A 224 -15.14 -9.01 16.90
C GLN A 224 -16.07 -8.63 18.05
N ASP A 225 -15.57 -8.65 19.28
CA ASP A 225 -16.35 -8.30 20.47
C ASP A 225 -16.90 -6.87 20.37
N VAL A 226 -16.10 -5.93 19.84
CA VAL A 226 -16.53 -4.55 19.60
C VAL A 226 -17.63 -4.47 18.55
N ARG A 227 -17.51 -5.21 17.44
CA ARG A 227 -18.56 -5.27 16.41
C ARG A 227 -19.85 -5.86 16.93
N ASP A 228 -19.77 -6.86 17.81
CA ASP A 228 -20.93 -7.49 18.43
C ASP A 228 -21.65 -6.52 19.39
N VAL A 229 -20.89 -5.65 20.08
CA VAL A 229 -21.47 -4.54 20.87
C VAL A 229 -22.14 -3.52 19.96
N ILE A 230 -21.45 -3.04 18.91
CA ILE A 230 -21.99 -2.05 17.96
C ILE A 230 -23.34 -2.52 17.40
N ALA A 231 -23.47 -3.81 17.06
CA ALA A 231 -24.71 -4.38 16.53
C ALA A 231 -25.89 -4.38 17.52
N GLN A 232 -25.64 -4.22 18.82
CA GLN A 232 -26.64 -4.20 19.89
C GLN A 232 -26.96 -2.79 20.39
N VAL A 233 -26.10 -1.81 20.10
CA VAL A 233 -26.26 -0.42 20.55
C VAL A 233 -27.14 0.34 19.56
N PRO A 234 -28.17 1.08 20.02
CA PRO A 234 -28.97 1.93 19.14
C PRO A 234 -28.10 2.94 18.39
N LEU A 235 -28.36 3.16 17.11
CA LEU A 235 -27.52 4.01 16.25
C LEU A 235 -27.39 5.45 16.77
N ASP A 236 -28.43 5.98 17.40
CA ASP A 236 -28.46 7.31 18.04
C ASP A 236 -27.58 7.42 19.31
N LYS A 237 -27.01 6.30 19.76
CA LYS A 237 -26.13 6.19 20.93
C LYS A 237 -24.68 5.91 20.55
N ILE A 238 -24.36 5.88 19.26
CA ILE A 238 -23.02 5.60 18.73
C ILE A 238 -22.36 6.91 18.33
N LEU A 239 -21.13 7.13 18.78
CA LEU A 239 -20.29 8.24 18.35
C LEU A 239 -19.08 7.72 17.56
N LEU A 240 -18.71 8.48 16.52
CA LEU A 240 -17.49 8.27 15.78
C LEU A 240 -16.34 9.00 16.48
N GLU A 241 -15.22 8.31 16.62
CA GLU A 241 -14.00 8.88 17.17
C GLU A 241 -12.78 8.15 16.60
N THR A 242 -11.63 8.82 16.59
CA THR A 242 -10.39 8.19 16.15
C THR A 242 -9.52 7.70 17.29
N ASP A 243 -9.63 8.31 18.48
CA ASP A 243 -8.60 8.25 19.51
C ASP A 243 -7.20 8.49 18.91
N ALA A 244 -7.14 9.44 17.96
CA ALA A 244 -5.90 9.76 17.27
C ALA A 244 -4.87 10.30 18.28
N PRO A 245 -3.58 9.96 18.13
CA PRO A 245 -2.97 9.34 16.96
C PRO A 245 -2.85 7.80 16.97
N TYR A 246 -3.59 7.09 17.83
CA TYR A 246 -3.28 5.68 18.15
C TYR A 246 -4.04 4.66 17.30
N MET A 247 -5.36 4.80 17.16
CA MET A 247 -6.22 3.70 16.71
C MET A 247 -6.57 3.77 15.22
N ALA A 248 -5.54 3.88 14.36
CA ALA A 248 -5.72 3.96 12.91
C ALA A 248 -6.50 2.74 12.39
N PRO A 249 -7.65 2.93 11.71
CA PRO A 249 -8.42 1.82 11.16
C PRO A 249 -7.64 1.04 10.11
N THR A 250 -8.02 -0.21 9.89
CA THR A 250 -7.53 -1.05 8.79
C THR A 250 -7.95 -0.40 7.46
N PRO A 251 -7.06 -0.30 6.44
CA PRO A 251 -5.73 -0.93 6.29
C PRO A 251 -4.54 -0.15 6.89
N PHE A 252 -4.77 1.00 7.51
CA PHE A 252 -3.72 1.90 8.00
C PHE A 252 -3.24 1.57 9.42
N ARG A 253 -3.58 0.39 9.95
CA ARG A 253 -3.15 -0.04 11.27
C ARG A 253 -1.63 0.08 11.41
N GLY A 254 -1.18 0.72 12.48
CA GLY A 254 0.24 0.99 12.74
C GLY A 254 0.76 2.30 12.16
N GLN A 255 -0.02 2.99 11.31
CA GLN A 255 0.25 4.36 10.89
C GLN A 255 -0.31 5.37 11.92
N THR A 256 0.08 6.63 11.80
CA THR A 256 -0.47 7.73 12.61
C THR A 256 -1.95 7.92 12.27
N CYS A 257 -2.83 7.64 13.23
CA CYS A 257 -4.24 7.96 13.08
C CYS A 257 -4.42 9.49 13.12
N HIS A 258 -5.35 10.02 12.34
CA HIS A 258 -5.79 11.40 12.46
C HIS A 258 -7.25 11.53 12.02
N PRO A 259 -7.98 12.56 12.49
CA PRO A 259 -9.41 12.72 12.23
C PRO A 259 -9.83 12.66 10.76
N ALA A 260 -8.98 13.09 9.83
CA ALA A 260 -9.24 13.15 8.39
C ALA A 260 -8.46 12.09 7.57
N MET A 261 -8.25 10.89 8.11
CA MET A 261 -7.30 9.90 7.58
C MET A 261 -7.47 9.59 6.06
N PRO A 262 -6.37 9.55 5.27
CA PRO A 262 -6.39 9.57 3.80
C PRO A 262 -6.80 8.25 3.13
N ARG A 263 -7.43 8.37 1.96
CA ARG A 263 -7.60 7.28 0.97
C ARG A 263 -6.25 6.79 0.41
N LEU A 264 -6.19 5.53 -0.03
CA LEU A 264 -4.99 4.94 -0.63
C LEU A 264 -4.43 5.78 -1.79
N SER A 265 -5.28 6.37 -2.62
CA SER A 265 -4.81 7.19 -3.75
C SER A 265 -3.92 8.34 -3.30
N ARG A 266 -4.21 8.96 -2.16
CA ARG A 266 -3.50 10.14 -1.64
C ARG A 266 -2.22 9.75 -0.93
N THR A 267 -2.21 8.65 -0.19
CA THR A 267 -0.96 8.12 0.37
C THR A 267 0.00 7.63 -0.72
N MET A 268 -0.54 7.06 -1.80
CA MET A 268 0.24 6.77 -3.01
C MET A 268 0.76 8.06 -3.65
N ASN A 269 -0.08 9.06 -3.89
CA ASN A 269 0.32 10.27 -4.62
C ASN A 269 1.02 11.33 -3.75
N ASP A 270 1.15 11.11 -2.45
CA ASP A 270 1.93 11.98 -1.56
C ASP A 270 3.35 12.18 -2.10
N SER A 271 3.82 13.43 -2.08
CA SER A 271 5.09 13.83 -2.69
C SER A 271 6.30 13.13 -2.06
N HIS A 272 6.27 12.87 -0.74
CA HIS A 272 7.34 12.18 -0.05
C HIS A 272 7.35 10.69 -0.39
N ASN A 273 6.19 10.03 -0.33
CA ASN A 273 6.05 8.61 -0.67
C ASN A 273 6.37 8.35 -2.16
N ALA A 274 5.87 9.20 -3.06
CA ALA A 274 6.15 9.11 -4.49
C ALA A 274 7.64 9.30 -4.80
N ALA A 275 8.28 10.31 -4.20
CA ALA A 275 9.71 10.53 -4.37
C ALA A 275 10.55 9.37 -3.78
N THR A 276 10.13 8.81 -2.66
CA THR A 276 10.80 7.64 -2.03
C THR A 276 10.73 6.42 -2.94
N ARG A 277 9.54 6.07 -3.45
CA ARG A 277 9.38 4.97 -4.41
C ARG A 277 10.17 5.22 -5.68
N GLN A 278 10.12 6.43 -6.24
CA GLN A 278 10.84 6.77 -7.45
C GLN A 278 12.36 6.61 -7.28
N ARG A 279 12.94 7.15 -6.21
CA ARG A 279 14.36 6.96 -5.90
C ARG A 279 14.70 5.47 -5.74
N ALA A 280 13.85 4.70 -5.06
CA ALA A 280 14.07 3.27 -4.87
C ALA A 280 14.09 2.49 -6.20
N PHE A 281 13.16 2.78 -7.12
CA PHE A 281 13.12 2.16 -8.45
C PHE A 281 14.24 2.65 -9.37
N GLU A 282 14.63 3.93 -9.31
CA GLU A 282 15.75 4.49 -10.08
C GLU A 282 17.09 3.87 -9.66
N ARG A 283 17.32 3.70 -8.35
CA ARG A 283 18.51 3.00 -7.85
C ARG A 283 18.59 1.58 -8.39
N GLY A 284 17.48 0.84 -8.39
CA GLY A 284 17.41 -0.49 -9.00
C GLY A 284 17.67 -0.47 -10.50
N ALA A 285 17.01 0.43 -11.23
CA ALA A 285 17.13 0.55 -12.68
C ALA A 285 18.51 0.99 -13.17
N SER A 286 19.31 1.67 -12.34
CA SER A 286 20.67 2.11 -12.67
C SER A 286 21.60 0.94 -13.03
N ALA A 287 21.33 -0.26 -12.52
CA ALA A 287 22.07 -1.47 -12.84
C ALA A 287 21.78 -1.99 -14.27
N GLN A 288 20.65 -1.62 -14.87
CA GLN A 288 20.23 -1.99 -16.23
C GLN A 288 20.00 -0.75 -17.11
N PRO A 289 21.07 -0.20 -17.71
CA PRO A 289 20.97 1.01 -18.53
C PRO A 289 20.12 0.79 -19.79
N GLU A 290 19.50 1.87 -20.25
CA GLU A 290 18.71 1.84 -21.48
C GLU A 290 19.61 1.82 -22.73
N TYR A 291 19.23 1.03 -23.71
CA TYR A 291 19.87 1.04 -25.02
C TYR A 291 19.38 2.27 -25.80
N ASP A 292 20.32 3.16 -26.17
CA ASP A 292 20.03 4.28 -27.06
C ASP A 292 20.00 3.80 -28.53
N SER A 293 18.80 3.64 -29.08
CA SER A 293 18.60 3.25 -30.48
C SER A 293 18.89 4.37 -31.48
N SER A 294 19.07 5.61 -31.03
CA SER A 294 19.26 6.76 -31.91
C SER A 294 20.70 6.92 -32.41
N SER A 295 21.68 6.38 -31.67
CA SER A 295 23.10 6.54 -31.97
C SER A 295 23.82 5.21 -32.20
N TRP A 296 23.92 4.83 -33.47
CA TRP A 296 24.65 3.62 -33.88
C TRP A 296 26.14 3.66 -33.52
N LEU A 297 26.81 4.80 -33.74
CA LEU A 297 28.25 4.96 -33.47
C LEU A 297 28.57 4.89 -31.97
N HIS A 298 27.74 5.51 -31.13
CA HIS A 298 27.90 5.46 -29.68
C HIS A 298 27.82 4.01 -29.17
N THR A 299 26.85 3.24 -29.67
CA THR A 299 26.70 1.82 -29.34
C THR A 299 27.88 0.98 -29.83
N ALA A 300 28.31 1.20 -31.08
CA ALA A 300 29.42 0.45 -31.68
C ALA A 300 30.75 0.64 -30.91
N LEU A 301 30.98 1.84 -30.39
CA LEU A 301 32.18 2.22 -29.64
C LEU A 301 32.02 2.17 -28.12
N LEU A 302 30.90 1.65 -27.61
CA LEU A 302 30.62 1.60 -26.17
C LEU A 302 31.74 0.83 -25.44
N ALA A 303 32.47 1.49 -24.54
CA ALA A 303 33.61 0.90 -23.83
C ALA A 303 33.21 0.17 -22.54
N ASN A 304 31.94 0.25 -22.12
CA ASN A 304 31.47 -0.34 -20.87
C ASN A 304 31.53 -1.88 -20.92
N PRO A 305 32.40 -2.53 -20.11
CA PRO A 305 32.55 -3.99 -20.12
C PRO A 305 31.30 -4.76 -19.73
N LYS A 306 30.50 -4.21 -18.81
CA LYS A 306 29.25 -4.83 -18.33
C LYS A 306 28.18 -4.80 -19.41
N ALA A 307 28.00 -3.68 -20.10
CA ALA A 307 27.04 -3.56 -21.19
C ALA A 307 27.41 -4.46 -22.39
N ARG A 308 28.70 -4.69 -22.64
CA ARG A 308 29.15 -5.66 -23.66
C ARG A 308 29.04 -7.12 -23.22
N GLY A 309 28.68 -7.41 -21.97
CA GLY A 309 28.64 -8.77 -21.45
C GLY A 309 30.01 -9.46 -21.46
N LEU A 310 31.11 -8.71 -21.37
CA LEU A 310 32.46 -9.28 -21.46
C LEU A 310 32.72 -10.32 -20.38
N SER A 311 32.11 -10.17 -19.20
CA SER A 311 32.19 -11.15 -18.10
C SER A 311 31.78 -12.56 -18.50
N ALA A 312 30.89 -12.72 -19.49
CA ALA A 312 30.43 -14.03 -19.94
C ALA A 312 31.50 -14.81 -20.70
N PHE A 313 32.50 -14.14 -21.29
CA PHE A 313 33.45 -14.79 -22.19
C PHE A 313 34.91 -14.27 -22.14
N ALA A 314 35.22 -13.29 -21.29
CA ALA A 314 36.56 -12.72 -21.18
C ALA A 314 37.61 -13.79 -20.82
N ALA A 315 37.30 -14.68 -19.87
CA ALA A 315 38.23 -15.75 -19.46
C ALA A 315 38.59 -16.72 -20.61
N PRO A 316 37.63 -17.35 -21.33
CA PRO A 316 37.98 -18.19 -22.47
C PRO A 316 38.62 -17.40 -23.61
N TRP A 317 38.23 -16.14 -23.82
CA TRP A 317 38.86 -15.27 -24.83
C TRP A 317 40.33 -15.00 -24.51
N SER A 318 40.67 -14.61 -23.28
CA SER A 318 42.05 -14.40 -22.84
C SER A 318 42.88 -15.67 -22.94
N PHE A 319 42.30 -16.83 -22.58
CA PHE A 319 42.99 -18.11 -22.69
C PHE A 319 43.33 -18.48 -24.14
N VAL A 320 42.37 -18.38 -25.06
CA VAL A 320 42.58 -18.62 -26.49
C VAL A 320 43.65 -17.70 -27.06
N ASN A 321 43.61 -16.41 -26.71
CA ASN A 321 44.58 -15.43 -27.19
C ASN A 321 45.98 -15.65 -26.61
N GLY A 322 46.09 -16.08 -25.35
CA GLY A 322 47.36 -16.46 -24.74
C GLY A 322 48.03 -17.64 -25.45
N VAL A 323 47.25 -18.69 -25.77
CA VAL A 323 47.73 -19.84 -26.55
C VAL A 323 48.14 -19.42 -27.96
N SER A 324 47.32 -18.59 -28.62
CA SER A 324 47.61 -18.05 -29.97
C SER A 324 48.91 -17.25 -30.00
N ALA A 325 49.11 -16.35 -29.04
CA ALA A 325 50.33 -15.55 -28.91
C ALA A 325 51.55 -16.45 -28.68
N THR A 326 51.45 -17.37 -27.73
CA THR A 326 52.55 -18.30 -27.38
C THR A 326 52.98 -19.13 -28.59
N TRP A 327 52.02 -19.76 -29.27
CA TRP A 327 52.31 -20.58 -30.45
C TRP A 327 52.90 -19.76 -31.61
N THR A 328 52.31 -18.60 -31.90
CA THR A 328 52.77 -17.73 -32.99
C THR A 328 54.19 -17.22 -32.74
N ILE A 329 54.54 -16.89 -31.50
CA ILE A 329 55.89 -16.47 -31.12
C ILE A 329 56.89 -17.63 -31.35
N LEU A 330 56.59 -18.82 -30.82
CA LEU A 330 57.45 -20.00 -30.99
C LEU A 330 57.68 -20.33 -32.47
N TYR A 331 56.62 -20.26 -33.29
CA TYR A 331 56.71 -20.47 -34.73
C TYR A 331 57.56 -19.39 -35.43
N CYS A 332 57.30 -18.10 -35.16
CA CYS A 332 57.98 -17.00 -35.85
C CYS A 332 59.46 -16.86 -35.48
N VAL A 333 59.85 -17.24 -34.25
CA VAL A 333 61.25 -17.24 -33.78
C VAL A 333 62.02 -18.47 -34.29
N GLY A 334 61.34 -19.41 -34.96
CA GLY A 334 61.98 -20.59 -35.54
C GLY A 334 62.29 -21.69 -34.51
N ALA A 335 61.61 -21.66 -33.35
CA ALA A 335 61.72 -22.71 -32.34
C ALA A 335 60.96 -24.00 -32.72
N VAL A 336 60.20 -23.97 -33.84
CA VAL A 336 59.43 -25.09 -34.39
C VAL A 336 59.80 -25.27 -35.87
N SER A 337 60.01 -26.50 -36.33
CA SER A 337 60.46 -26.77 -37.70
C SER A 337 59.32 -26.59 -38.72
N THR A 338 59.64 -26.06 -39.91
CA THR A 338 58.66 -25.79 -40.98
C THR A 338 58.06 -27.06 -41.60
N ARG A 339 58.68 -28.23 -41.43
CA ARG A 339 58.13 -29.53 -41.86
C ARG A 339 57.04 -30.06 -40.92
N GLU A 340 57.02 -29.65 -39.66
CA GLU A 340 55.98 -30.02 -38.68
C GLU A 340 54.72 -29.14 -38.81
N ALA A 341 54.84 -27.96 -39.43
CA ALA A 341 53.74 -26.99 -39.57
C ALA A 341 52.89 -27.14 -40.84
N ALA A 342 53.10 -28.21 -41.62
CA ALA A 342 52.35 -28.47 -42.86
C ALA A 342 50.93 -29.01 -42.59
N MET A 343 50.09 -28.22 -41.92
CA MET A 343 48.67 -28.52 -41.65
C MET A 343 47.72 -27.99 -42.74
N ARG A 344 48.21 -27.65 -43.93
CA ARG A 344 47.39 -27.13 -45.05
C ARG A 344 46.22 -28.06 -45.42
N SER A 345 46.34 -29.36 -45.14
CA SER A 345 45.27 -30.35 -45.35
C SER A 345 44.04 -30.14 -44.44
N PHE A 346 44.14 -29.32 -43.39
CA PHE A 346 43.04 -29.07 -42.45
C PHE A 346 42.25 -27.79 -42.73
N GLU A 347 42.69 -26.91 -43.63
CA GLU A 347 42.01 -25.64 -43.92
C GLU A 347 40.56 -25.83 -44.38
N ALA A 348 40.33 -26.78 -45.30
CA ALA A 348 38.98 -27.11 -45.78
C ALA A 348 38.08 -27.67 -44.68
N ALA A 349 38.62 -28.54 -43.81
CA ALA A 349 37.91 -29.06 -42.65
C ALA A 349 37.55 -27.95 -41.65
N TYR A 350 38.46 -26.98 -41.46
CA TYR A 350 38.27 -25.85 -40.57
C TYR A 350 37.14 -24.92 -41.04
N SER A 351 37.08 -24.65 -42.35
CA SER A 351 36.00 -23.86 -42.95
C SER A 351 34.62 -24.53 -42.81
N LEU A 352 34.56 -25.87 -42.95
CA LEU A 352 33.33 -26.64 -42.73
C LEU A 352 32.88 -26.57 -41.27
N VAL A 353 33.81 -26.77 -40.33
CA VAL A 353 33.52 -26.69 -38.88
C VAL A 353 33.07 -25.28 -38.49
N PHE A 354 33.70 -24.23 -39.03
CA PHE A 354 33.28 -22.84 -38.79
C PHE A 354 31.81 -22.61 -39.17
N THR A 355 31.40 -23.10 -40.34
CA THR A 355 30.03 -22.95 -40.83
C THR A 355 29.03 -23.67 -39.92
N ALA A 356 29.34 -24.91 -39.53
CA ALA A 356 28.52 -25.67 -38.59
C ALA A 356 28.44 -24.99 -37.20
N LEU A 357 29.57 -24.50 -36.69
CA LEU A 357 29.65 -23.81 -35.41
C LEU A 357 28.87 -22.49 -35.41
N GLY A 358 28.99 -21.70 -36.48
CA GLY A 358 28.24 -20.46 -36.67
C GLY A 358 26.73 -20.71 -36.63
N PHE A 359 26.27 -21.77 -37.31
CA PHE A 359 24.86 -22.18 -37.25
C PHE A 359 24.45 -22.55 -35.81
N LEU A 360 25.20 -23.43 -35.13
CA LEU A 360 24.87 -23.83 -33.75
C LEU A 360 24.83 -22.65 -32.76
N LEU A 361 25.74 -21.67 -32.93
CA LEU A 361 25.76 -20.44 -32.13
C LEU A 361 24.51 -19.59 -32.35
N VAL A 362 24.12 -19.38 -33.60
CA VAL A 362 22.89 -18.63 -33.93
C VAL A 362 21.66 -19.34 -33.41
N PHE A 363 21.58 -20.67 -33.54
CA PHE A 363 20.47 -21.45 -32.98
C PHE A 363 20.37 -21.29 -31.47
N ARG A 364 21.50 -21.37 -30.77
CA ARG A 364 21.51 -21.15 -29.34
C ARG A 364 21.07 -19.74 -28.95
N LEU A 365 21.63 -18.71 -29.61
CA LEU A 365 21.25 -17.33 -29.36
C LEU A 365 19.75 -17.13 -29.61
N SER A 366 19.21 -17.69 -30.70
CA SER A 366 17.79 -17.63 -31.01
C SER A 366 16.93 -18.24 -29.89
N ARG A 367 17.30 -19.42 -29.36
CA ARG A 367 16.56 -20.05 -28.25
C ARG A 367 16.64 -19.23 -26.96
N ALA A 368 17.80 -18.65 -26.64
CA ALA A 368 17.95 -17.76 -25.49
C ALA A 368 17.16 -16.45 -25.66
N ALA A 369 17.15 -15.89 -26.86
CA ALA A 369 16.40 -14.67 -27.18
C ALA A 369 14.88 -14.86 -27.07
N VAL A 370 14.35 -16.00 -27.53
CA VAL A 370 12.92 -16.35 -27.36
C VAL A 370 12.55 -16.39 -25.88
N ARG A 371 13.38 -17.02 -25.05
CA ARG A 371 13.18 -17.07 -23.59
C ARG A 371 13.18 -15.68 -22.95
N PHE A 372 14.12 -14.81 -23.36
CA PHE A 372 14.16 -13.42 -22.90
C PHE A 372 12.90 -12.64 -23.32
N TRP A 373 12.45 -12.85 -24.55
CA TRP A 373 11.22 -12.25 -25.07
C TRP A 373 9.98 -12.71 -24.32
N GLU A 374 9.84 -14.01 -24.04
CA GLU A 374 8.75 -14.56 -23.23
C GLU A 374 8.68 -13.90 -21.84
N CYS A 375 9.83 -13.63 -21.21
CA CYS A 375 9.87 -12.91 -19.94
C CYS A 375 9.31 -11.48 -20.08
N ARG A 376 9.72 -10.74 -21.12
CA ARG A 376 9.18 -9.40 -21.43
C ARG A 376 7.68 -9.43 -21.64
N THR A 377 7.18 -10.43 -22.38
CA THR A 377 5.74 -10.61 -22.62
C THR A 377 4.99 -10.84 -21.32
N CYS A 378 5.48 -11.73 -20.45
CA CYS A 378 4.81 -12.00 -19.17
C CYS A 378 4.75 -10.75 -18.27
N PHE A 379 5.83 -9.97 -18.17
CA PHE A 379 5.82 -8.70 -17.42
C PHE A 379 4.90 -7.66 -18.04
N GLY A 380 4.87 -7.54 -19.37
CA GLY A 380 3.92 -6.68 -20.07
C GLY A 380 2.46 -7.08 -19.78
N ASN A 381 2.18 -8.38 -19.77
CA ASN A 381 0.87 -8.93 -19.41
C ASN A 381 0.51 -8.64 -17.95
N ILE A 382 1.45 -8.70 -17.01
CA ILE A 382 1.19 -8.31 -15.62
C ILE A 382 0.78 -6.84 -15.55
N VAL A 383 1.49 -5.93 -16.25
CA VAL A 383 1.11 -4.51 -16.30
C VAL A 383 -0.30 -4.31 -16.85
N VAL A 384 -0.62 -4.95 -17.98
CA VAL A 384 -1.95 -4.82 -18.61
C VAL A 384 -3.03 -5.47 -17.73
N GLY A 385 -2.77 -6.65 -17.19
CA GLY A 385 -3.69 -7.37 -16.30
C GLY A 385 -3.99 -6.58 -15.03
N SER A 386 -2.99 -5.91 -14.45
CA SER A 386 -3.18 -5.01 -13.31
C SER A 386 -4.08 -3.84 -13.66
N ARG A 387 -3.90 -3.22 -14.83
CA ARG A 387 -4.76 -2.11 -15.31
C ARG A 387 -6.20 -2.57 -15.50
N ASN A 388 -6.41 -3.67 -16.22
CA ASN A 388 -7.73 -4.23 -16.48
C ASN A 388 -8.44 -4.64 -15.18
N PHE A 389 -7.70 -5.20 -14.23
CA PHE A 389 -8.24 -5.53 -12.91
C PHE A 389 -8.73 -4.29 -12.18
N VAL A 390 -7.91 -3.24 -12.07
CA VAL A 390 -8.27 -2.01 -11.34
C VAL A 390 -9.42 -1.29 -12.03
N ASP A 391 -9.38 -1.15 -13.35
CA ASP A 391 -10.45 -0.53 -14.13
C ASP A 391 -11.79 -1.24 -13.90
N TYR A 392 -11.81 -2.57 -13.98
CA TYR A 392 -13.02 -3.35 -13.73
C TYR A 392 -13.46 -3.28 -12.26
N LEU A 393 -12.50 -3.28 -11.32
CA LEU A 393 -12.78 -3.17 -9.89
C LEU A 393 -13.49 -1.85 -9.57
N LEU A 394 -12.94 -0.72 -10.04
CA LEU A 394 -13.48 0.62 -9.80
C LEU A 394 -14.82 0.84 -10.51
N ALA A 395 -14.94 0.39 -11.76
CA ALA A 395 -16.22 0.43 -12.48
C ALA A 395 -17.34 -0.36 -11.76
N SER A 396 -16.97 -1.33 -10.93
CA SER A 396 -17.89 -2.15 -10.14
C SER A 396 -18.01 -1.71 -8.68
N ALA A 397 -17.22 -0.73 -8.22
CA ALA A 397 -17.07 -0.36 -6.81
C ALA A 397 -18.25 0.42 -6.22
N LYS A 398 -19.12 0.99 -7.07
CA LYS A 398 -20.22 1.84 -6.62
C LYS A 398 -21.13 1.14 -5.60
N GLY A 399 -21.24 1.72 -4.40
CA GLY A 399 -22.04 1.18 -3.30
C GLY A 399 -21.42 -0.03 -2.58
N ARG A 400 -20.12 -0.28 -2.77
CA ARG A 400 -19.36 -1.35 -2.08
C ARG A 400 -18.37 -0.75 -1.07
N GLU A 401 -17.87 -1.62 -0.19
CA GLU A 401 -16.87 -1.28 0.84
C GLU A 401 -15.60 -0.72 0.19
N VAL A 402 -15.37 0.59 0.36
CA VAL A 402 -14.24 1.32 -0.24
C VAL A 402 -12.91 0.76 0.25
N GLU A 403 -12.83 0.37 1.51
CA GLU A 403 -11.64 -0.19 2.16
C GLU A 403 -11.23 -1.52 1.50
N ALA A 404 -12.20 -2.35 1.12
CA ALA A 404 -11.92 -3.60 0.41
C ALA A 404 -11.43 -3.36 -1.02
N ILE A 405 -11.95 -2.32 -1.69
CA ILE A 405 -11.48 -1.91 -3.02
C ILE A 405 -10.02 -1.42 -2.94
N GLU A 406 -9.72 -0.54 -1.99
CA GLU A 406 -8.38 0.00 -1.79
C GLU A 406 -7.40 -1.09 -1.33
N GLU A 407 -7.81 -1.98 -0.44
CA GLU A 407 -7.00 -3.14 -0.04
C GLU A 407 -6.65 -4.04 -1.22
N ALA A 408 -7.59 -4.31 -2.13
CA ALA A 408 -7.33 -5.07 -3.35
C ALA A 408 -6.27 -4.40 -4.23
N CYS A 409 -6.33 -3.08 -4.39
CA CYS A 409 -5.34 -2.28 -5.12
C CYS A 409 -3.96 -2.27 -4.45
N ALA A 410 -3.91 -2.15 -3.12
CA ALA A 410 -2.66 -2.18 -2.36
C ALA A 410 -1.96 -3.55 -2.48
N TRP A 411 -2.69 -4.65 -2.31
CA TRP A 411 -2.14 -6.00 -2.45
C TRP A 411 -1.77 -6.35 -3.89
N LEU A 412 -2.41 -5.75 -4.90
CA LEU A 412 -1.99 -5.87 -6.29
C LEU A 412 -0.62 -5.20 -6.54
N CYS A 413 -0.40 -4.02 -5.96
CA CYS A 413 0.92 -3.36 -6.01
C CYS A 413 1.99 -4.19 -5.28
N ALA A 414 1.62 -4.74 -4.12
CA ALA A 414 2.47 -5.65 -3.35
C ALA A 414 2.84 -6.92 -4.13
N PHE A 415 1.87 -7.51 -4.85
CA PHE A 415 2.10 -8.64 -5.73
C PHE A 415 3.18 -8.32 -6.76
N ALA A 416 3.09 -7.18 -7.45
CA ALA A 416 4.06 -6.77 -8.46
C ALA A 416 5.49 -6.64 -7.88
N VAL A 417 5.63 -6.00 -6.71
CA VAL A 417 6.94 -5.89 -6.02
C VAL A 417 7.45 -7.26 -5.57
N CYS A 418 6.59 -8.08 -4.95
CA CYS A 418 6.94 -9.40 -4.46
C CYS A 418 7.34 -10.36 -5.59
N SER A 419 6.66 -10.33 -6.74
CA SER A 419 7.01 -11.09 -7.95
C SER A 419 8.44 -10.81 -8.39
N LYS A 420 8.81 -9.52 -8.44
CA LYS A 420 10.17 -9.13 -8.80
C LYS A 420 11.21 -9.70 -7.82
N GLN A 421 11.01 -9.49 -6.52
CA GLN A 421 11.96 -9.95 -5.49
C GLN A 421 12.07 -11.47 -5.50
N PHE A 422 10.92 -12.15 -5.59
CA PHE A 422 10.85 -13.60 -5.67
C PHE A 422 11.65 -14.13 -6.87
N LEU A 423 11.45 -13.59 -8.07
CA LEU A 423 12.19 -13.98 -9.29
C LEU A 423 13.69 -13.67 -9.21
N ARG A 424 14.07 -12.60 -8.50
CA ARG A 424 15.47 -12.24 -8.17
C ARG A 424 16.12 -13.14 -7.11
N ALA A 425 15.38 -14.08 -6.52
CA ALA A 425 15.81 -14.86 -5.36
C ALA A 425 16.10 -14.02 -4.10
N GLN A 426 15.52 -12.82 -4.03
CA GLN A 426 15.59 -11.92 -2.89
C GLN A 426 14.37 -12.18 -2.00
N ARG A 427 14.60 -12.34 -0.70
CA ARG A 427 13.50 -12.54 0.26
C ARG A 427 12.96 -11.22 0.77
N ASP A 428 13.83 -10.25 0.93
CA ASP A 428 13.55 -8.90 1.39
C ASP A 428 12.61 -8.16 0.42
N VAL A 429 11.53 -7.61 0.99
CA VAL A 429 10.57 -6.77 0.27
C VAL A 429 10.86 -5.31 0.63
N PRO A 430 11.45 -4.48 -0.25
CA PRO A 430 11.93 -3.16 0.15
C PRO A 430 10.80 -2.23 0.58
N ALA A 431 10.85 -1.74 1.83
CA ALA A 431 9.84 -0.82 2.37
C ALA A 431 9.68 0.44 1.50
N GLU A 432 10.79 0.98 0.99
CA GLU A 432 10.78 2.16 0.14
C GLU A 432 9.99 1.97 -1.17
N GLN A 433 9.88 0.75 -1.71
CA GLN A 433 9.12 0.49 -2.94
C GLN A 433 7.61 0.40 -2.71
N LEU A 434 7.19 0.19 -1.46
CA LEU A 434 5.79 0.09 -1.03
C LEU A 434 5.37 1.23 -0.09
N ALA A 435 6.20 2.28 0.03
CA ALA A 435 5.90 3.46 0.83
C ALA A 435 4.54 4.07 0.40
N GLY A 436 3.65 4.32 1.37
CA GLY A 436 2.30 4.83 1.10
C GLY A 436 1.37 3.84 0.40
N ILE A 437 1.69 2.54 0.36
CA ILE A 437 0.84 1.48 -0.23
C ILE A 437 0.48 0.42 0.82
N LEU A 438 1.47 -0.08 1.54
CA LEU A 438 1.28 -1.10 2.58
C LEU A 438 1.84 -0.63 3.92
N SER A 439 1.23 -1.11 5.01
CA SER A 439 1.79 -1.01 6.35
C SER A 439 3.06 -1.87 6.48
N GLU A 440 3.93 -1.53 7.44
CA GLU A 440 5.14 -2.32 7.70
C GLU A 440 4.81 -3.75 8.14
N ASP A 441 3.75 -3.93 8.94
CA ASP A 441 3.28 -5.25 9.35
C ASP A 441 2.81 -6.09 8.15
N ASP A 442 2.05 -5.52 7.23
CA ASP A 442 1.58 -6.24 6.05
C ASP A 442 2.70 -6.54 5.06
N ARG A 443 3.66 -5.62 4.91
CA ARG A 443 4.90 -5.85 4.17
C ARG A 443 5.66 -7.04 4.76
N LEU A 444 5.85 -7.07 6.08
CA LEU A 444 6.51 -8.17 6.78
C LEU A 444 5.73 -9.48 6.67
N ARG A 445 4.40 -9.44 6.65
CA ARG A 445 3.57 -10.63 6.41
C ARG A 445 3.80 -11.20 5.01
N ALA A 446 3.91 -10.34 3.99
CA ALA A 446 4.23 -10.77 2.63
C ALA A 446 5.65 -11.34 2.55
N GLU A 447 6.63 -10.65 3.12
CA GLU A 447 8.04 -11.07 3.16
C GLU A 447 8.23 -12.43 3.86
N ASN A 448 7.55 -12.65 4.99
CA ASN A 448 7.64 -13.89 5.75
C ASN A 448 6.80 -15.04 5.17
N ALA A 449 5.98 -14.78 4.15
CA ALA A 449 5.21 -15.82 3.50
C ALA A 449 6.14 -16.80 2.76
N ARG A 450 5.78 -18.08 2.76
CA ARG A 450 6.52 -19.12 2.02
C ARG A 450 6.63 -18.79 0.52
N HIS A 451 5.59 -18.16 -0.02
CA HIS A 451 5.52 -17.73 -1.41
C HIS A 451 4.89 -16.32 -1.49
N PRO A 452 5.70 -15.26 -1.39
CA PRO A 452 5.19 -13.88 -1.27
C PRO A 452 4.22 -13.46 -2.40
N PRO A 453 4.49 -13.73 -3.70
CA PRO A 453 3.55 -13.36 -4.76
C PRO A 453 2.14 -13.97 -4.60
N LEU A 454 2.07 -15.28 -4.34
CA LEU A 454 0.79 -15.98 -4.15
C LEU A 454 0.07 -15.54 -2.87
N PHE A 455 0.82 -15.18 -1.81
CA PHE A 455 0.23 -14.58 -0.61
C PHE A 455 -0.48 -13.26 -0.94
N CYS A 456 0.18 -12.36 -1.68
CA CYS A 456 -0.44 -11.11 -2.13
C CYS A 456 -1.70 -11.38 -2.97
N ILE A 457 -1.65 -12.32 -3.91
CA ILE A 457 -2.82 -12.72 -4.71
C ILE A 457 -3.98 -13.23 -3.83
N MET A 458 -3.69 -14.05 -2.82
CA MET A 458 -4.70 -14.51 -1.87
C MET A 458 -5.35 -13.33 -1.12
N MET A 459 -4.56 -12.33 -0.74
CA MET A 459 -5.08 -11.13 -0.10
C MET A 459 -5.96 -10.30 -1.05
N VAL A 460 -5.58 -10.16 -2.34
CA VAL A 460 -6.43 -9.56 -3.36
C VAL A 460 -7.78 -10.28 -3.46
N ARG A 461 -7.78 -11.62 -3.53
CA ARG A 461 -9.03 -12.41 -3.60
C ARG A 461 -9.89 -12.25 -2.35
N ARG A 462 -9.27 -12.16 -1.18
CA ARG A 462 -9.98 -11.93 0.07
C ARG A 462 -10.66 -10.58 0.08
N ALA A 463 -9.99 -9.54 -0.42
CA ALA A 463 -10.54 -8.20 -0.55
C ALA A 463 -11.72 -8.17 -1.54
N ILE A 464 -11.60 -8.83 -2.71
CA ILE A 464 -12.71 -9.02 -3.66
C ILE A 464 -13.90 -9.72 -2.98
N SER A 465 -13.64 -10.77 -2.21
CA SER A 465 -14.70 -11.51 -1.52
C SER A 465 -15.39 -10.69 -0.42
N ARG A 466 -14.72 -9.69 0.17
CA ARG A 466 -15.38 -8.75 1.08
C ARG A 466 -16.23 -7.76 0.31
N ALA A 467 -15.67 -7.15 -0.73
CA ALA A 467 -16.36 -6.12 -1.52
C ALA A 467 -17.59 -6.65 -2.29
N PHE A 468 -17.56 -7.91 -2.71
CA PHE A 468 -18.58 -8.50 -3.62
C PHE A 468 -19.13 -9.84 -3.12
N GLY A 469 -18.85 -10.21 -1.88
CA GLY A 469 -19.43 -11.41 -1.26
C GLY A 469 -20.90 -11.21 -0.92
N ALA A 470 -21.67 -12.29 -0.90
CA ALA A 470 -23.09 -12.23 -0.51
C ALA A 470 -23.22 -11.91 0.98
N GLU A 471 -23.98 -10.87 1.30
CA GLU A 471 -24.28 -10.50 2.69
C GLU A 471 -25.54 -11.20 3.22
N LYS A 472 -25.63 -11.37 4.54
CA LYS A 472 -26.83 -11.93 5.18
C LYS A 472 -28.00 -10.95 5.03
N GLY A 473 -29.03 -11.35 4.29
CA GLY A 473 -30.24 -10.55 4.06
C GLY A 473 -30.25 -9.79 2.72
N GLU A 474 -29.20 -9.94 1.90
CA GLU A 474 -29.14 -9.36 0.56
C GLU A 474 -30.15 -10.03 -0.39
N SER A 475 -30.68 -9.27 -1.37
CA SER A 475 -31.61 -9.82 -2.35
C SER A 475 -30.90 -10.86 -3.23
N VAL A 476 -31.64 -11.88 -3.69
CA VAL A 476 -31.07 -12.91 -4.59
C VAL A 476 -30.46 -12.28 -5.85
N SER A 477 -31.07 -11.21 -6.36
CA SER A 477 -30.58 -10.49 -7.54
C SER A 477 -29.22 -9.82 -7.28
N ASP A 478 -29.08 -9.15 -6.14
CA ASP A 478 -27.86 -8.42 -5.79
C ASP A 478 -26.72 -9.38 -5.44
N ALA A 479 -27.03 -10.49 -4.75
CA ALA A 479 -26.09 -11.56 -4.49
C ALA A 479 -25.56 -12.21 -5.78
N VAL A 480 -26.45 -12.51 -6.75
CA VAL A 480 -26.05 -13.04 -8.07
C VAL A 480 -25.19 -12.05 -8.85
N ARG A 481 -25.53 -10.75 -8.79
CA ARG A 481 -24.72 -9.69 -9.41
C ARG A 481 -23.34 -9.59 -8.77
N GLY A 482 -23.25 -9.58 -7.45
CA GLY A 482 -22.00 -9.57 -6.70
C GLY A 482 -21.11 -10.76 -7.05
N GLU A 483 -21.69 -11.96 -7.11
CA GLU A 483 -20.94 -13.15 -7.48
C GLU A 483 -20.45 -13.12 -8.93
N SER A 484 -21.25 -12.60 -9.87
CA SER A 484 -20.84 -12.42 -11.27
C SER A 484 -19.64 -11.48 -11.39
N ILE A 485 -19.67 -10.33 -10.70
CA ILE A 485 -18.56 -9.37 -10.65
C ILE A 485 -17.32 -10.02 -10.02
N SER A 486 -17.49 -10.71 -8.89
CA SER A 486 -16.42 -11.41 -8.20
C SER A 486 -15.74 -12.45 -9.11
N ARG A 487 -16.51 -13.23 -9.89
CA ARG A 487 -15.94 -14.16 -10.89
C ARG A 487 -15.15 -13.42 -11.96
N GLY A 488 -15.68 -12.30 -12.47
CA GLY A 488 -15.00 -11.47 -13.45
C GLY A 488 -13.66 -10.91 -12.96
N LEU A 489 -13.63 -10.40 -11.73
CA LEU A 489 -12.42 -9.91 -11.07
C LEU A 489 -11.42 -11.05 -10.81
N ASN A 490 -11.91 -12.19 -10.32
CA ASN A 490 -11.08 -13.37 -10.09
C ASN A 490 -10.45 -13.91 -11.39
N ALA A 491 -11.10 -13.77 -12.54
CA ALA A 491 -10.52 -14.14 -13.83
C ALA A 491 -9.34 -13.23 -14.21
N GLN A 492 -9.38 -11.94 -13.86
CA GLN A 492 -8.21 -11.05 -14.04
C GLN A 492 -7.08 -11.45 -13.09
N VAL A 493 -7.41 -11.83 -11.85
CA VAL A 493 -6.41 -12.35 -10.90
C VAL A 493 -5.80 -13.66 -11.40
N ASP A 494 -6.59 -14.57 -11.98
CA ASP A 494 -6.09 -15.81 -12.60
C ASP A 494 -5.11 -15.53 -13.74
N PHE A 495 -5.38 -14.50 -14.55
CA PHE A 495 -4.47 -14.07 -15.60
C PHE A 495 -3.12 -13.60 -15.06
N LEU A 496 -3.10 -12.86 -13.94
CA LEU A 496 -1.85 -12.47 -13.27
C LEU A 496 -1.08 -13.69 -12.75
N VAL A 497 -1.77 -14.62 -12.09
CA VAL A 497 -1.17 -15.87 -11.58
C VAL A 497 -0.58 -16.72 -12.70
N LEU A 498 -1.25 -16.81 -13.85
CA LEU A 498 -0.77 -17.55 -15.01
C LEU A 498 0.58 -16.99 -15.50
N ASN A 499 0.71 -15.66 -15.58
CA ASN A 499 1.95 -15.02 -16.02
C ASN A 499 3.07 -15.15 -14.98
N GLU A 500 2.75 -15.07 -13.68
CA GLU A 500 3.73 -15.36 -12.61
C GLU A 500 4.24 -16.82 -12.70
N GLY A 501 3.33 -17.79 -12.85
CA GLY A 501 3.71 -19.20 -13.01
C GLY A 501 4.53 -19.46 -14.27
N ALA A 502 4.31 -18.71 -15.35
CA ALA A 502 5.16 -18.75 -16.53
C ALA A 502 6.58 -18.21 -16.25
N LEU A 503 6.71 -17.10 -15.52
CA LEU A 503 7.99 -16.53 -15.10
C LEU A 503 8.75 -17.47 -14.16
N GLU A 504 8.06 -18.11 -13.22
CA GLU A 504 8.63 -19.13 -12.34
C GLU A 504 9.16 -20.34 -13.12
N ARG A 505 8.37 -20.85 -14.06
CA ARG A 505 8.78 -21.95 -14.95
C ARG A 505 10.00 -21.56 -15.77
N LEU A 506 10.03 -20.33 -16.30
CA LEU A 506 11.19 -19.81 -17.02
C LEU A 506 12.38 -19.82 -16.07
N ARG A 507 12.29 -19.23 -14.89
CA ARG A 507 13.39 -19.22 -13.91
C ARG A 507 13.90 -20.63 -13.54
N SER A 508 13.01 -21.59 -13.31
CA SER A 508 13.37 -22.94 -12.87
C SER A 508 13.92 -23.82 -13.99
N THR A 509 13.43 -23.64 -15.22
CA THR A 509 13.72 -24.53 -16.34
C THR A 509 14.74 -23.88 -17.27
N LYS A 510 16.03 -24.14 -17.03
CA LYS A 510 17.13 -23.69 -17.90
C LYS A 510 17.24 -24.53 -19.17
N LEU A 511 18.02 -24.08 -20.16
CA LEU A 511 18.30 -24.91 -21.33
C LEU A 511 19.01 -26.20 -20.89
N PRO A 512 18.73 -27.35 -21.52
CA PRO A 512 19.39 -28.60 -21.16
C PRO A 512 20.91 -28.47 -21.29
N MET A 513 21.62 -28.85 -20.23
CA MET A 513 23.07 -28.67 -20.11
C MET A 513 23.85 -29.27 -21.28
N VAL A 514 23.36 -30.39 -21.85
CA VAL A 514 23.97 -31.08 -22.99
C VAL A 514 24.17 -30.15 -24.20
N TYR A 515 23.20 -29.28 -24.51
CA TYR A 515 23.32 -28.32 -25.63
C TYR A 515 24.45 -27.32 -25.39
N VAL A 516 24.56 -26.82 -24.16
CA VAL A 516 25.53 -25.80 -23.77
C VAL A 516 26.94 -26.39 -23.71
N VAL A 517 27.10 -27.56 -23.10
CA VAL A 517 28.41 -28.19 -22.88
C VAL A 517 29.05 -28.59 -24.20
N HIS A 518 28.33 -29.27 -25.09
CA HIS A 518 28.89 -29.69 -26.37
C HIS A 518 29.27 -28.48 -27.23
N LEU A 519 28.37 -27.49 -27.35
CA LEU A 519 28.66 -26.29 -28.12
C LEU A 519 29.89 -25.55 -27.61
N ARG A 520 29.99 -25.31 -26.28
CA ARG A 520 31.15 -24.63 -25.69
C ARG A 520 32.44 -25.41 -25.87
N THR A 521 32.38 -26.73 -25.72
CA THR A 521 33.55 -27.62 -25.91
C THR A 521 34.05 -27.55 -27.35
N PHE A 522 33.16 -27.66 -28.33
CA PHE A 522 33.51 -27.54 -29.75
C PHE A 522 34.00 -26.13 -30.11
N LEU A 523 33.38 -25.08 -29.58
CA LEU A 523 33.79 -23.69 -29.80
C LEU A 523 35.21 -23.42 -29.28
N VAL A 524 35.49 -23.79 -28.04
CA VAL A 524 36.82 -23.59 -27.45
C VAL A 524 37.86 -24.46 -28.15
N GLY A 525 37.54 -25.74 -28.43
CA GLY A 525 38.43 -26.64 -29.17
C GLY A 525 38.77 -26.13 -30.57
N TYR A 526 37.77 -25.62 -31.30
CA TYR A 526 37.97 -24.92 -32.56
C TYR A 526 38.94 -23.74 -32.34
N LEU A 527 38.57 -22.74 -31.54
CA LEU A 527 39.39 -21.55 -31.35
C LEU A 527 40.84 -21.82 -30.90
N LEU A 528 41.07 -22.82 -30.05
CA LEU A 528 42.42 -23.21 -29.62
C LEU A 528 43.27 -23.83 -30.72
N THR A 529 42.66 -24.51 -31.70
CA THR A 529 43.40 -25.14 -32.81
C THR A 529 43.70 -24.17 -33.95
N MET A 530 43.00 -23.04 -34.03
CA MET A 530 43.18 -21.99 -35.05
C MET A 530 44.64 -21.53 -35.27
N PRO A 531 45.41 -21.14 -34.23
CA PRO A 531 46.78 -20.66 -34.43
C PRO A 531 47.71 -21.73 -35.03
N PHE A 532 47.48 -23.01 -34.74
CA PHE A 532 48.28 -24.12 -35.28
C PHE A 532 48.11 -24.28 -36.78
N VAL A 533 46.89 -24.02 -37.29
CA VAL A 533 46.57 -24.11 -38.72
C VAL A 533 47.12 -22.89 -39.48
N PHE A 534 46.87 -21.68 -38.95
CA PHE A 534 47.08 -20.44 -39.72
C PHE A 534 48.41 -19.70 -39.44
N ALA A 535 49.17 -20.05 -38.39
CA ALA A 535 50.47 -19.41 -38.09
C ALA A 535 51.46 -19.51 -39.26
N SER A 536 51.41 -20.61 -40.01
CA SER A 536 52.31 -20.82 -41.15
C SER A 536 52.07 -19.85 -42.31
N GLN A 537 50.81 -19.44 -42.50
CA GLN A 537 50.39 -18.55 -43.59
C GLN A 537 50.38 -17.07 -43.15
N TRP A 538 49.88 -16.77 -41.96
CA TRP A 538 49.65 -15.38 -41.50
C TRP A 538 50.77 -14.86 -40.59
N ARG A 539 51.64 -15.72 -40.06
CA ARG A 539 52.75 -15.38 -39.13
C ARG A 539 52.24 -14.49 -37.99
N TRP A 540 52.85 -13.32 -37.78
CA TRP A 540 52.41 -12.35 -36.75
C TRP A 540 50.95 -11.90 -36.90
N GLY A 541 50.38 -11.95 -38.11
CA GLY A 541 48.97 -11.66 -38.37
C GLY A 541 48.00 -12.66 -37.75
N THR A 542 48.45 -13.84 -37.33
CA THR A 542 47.60 -14.85 -36.65
C THR A 542 47.07 -14.36 -35.31
N ILE A 543 47.89 -13.62 -34.54
CA ILE A 543 47.49 -13.10 -33.22
C ILE A 543 46.25 -12.19 -33.33
N PRO A 544 46.26 -11.08 -34.11
CA PRO A 544 45.08 -10.24 -34.25
C PRO A 544 43.91 -10.95 -34.94
N ALA A 545 44.16 -11.86 -35.90
CA ALA A 545 43.10 -12.61 -36.56
C ALA A 545 42.33 -13.52 -35.58
N VAL A 546 43.05 -14.29 -34.75
CA VAL A 546 42.44 -15.13 -33.71
C VAL A 546 41.73 -14.26 -32.68
N ALA A 547 42.29 -13.11 -32.28
CA ALA A 547 41.65 -12.20 -31.34
C ALA A 547 40.28 -11.71 -31.83
N ILE A 548 40.18 -11.31 -33.10
CA ILE A 548 38.94 -10.84 -33.72
C ILE A 548 37.93 -11.98 -33.84
N VAL A 549 38.33 -13.12 -34.41
CA VAL A 549 37.41 -14.26 -34.64
C VAL A 549 36.91 -14.83 -33.31
N SER A 550 37.80 -15.01 -32.33
CA SER A 550 37.41 -15.48 -30.99
C SER A 550 36.50 -14.49 -30.29
N PHE A 551 36.74 -13.18 -30.41
CA PHE A 551 35.86 -12.16 -29.83
C PHE A 551 34.45 -12.24 -30.41
N VAL A 552 34.32 -12.40 -31.74
CA VAL A 552 33.01 -12.50 -32.40
C VAL A 552 32.27 -13.78 -31.98
N LEU A 553 32.89 -14.94 -32.09
CA LEU A 553 32.22 -16.22 -31.81
C LEU A 553 31.89 -16.40 -30.33
N LEU A 554 32.84 -16.06 -29.45
CA LEU A 554 32.60 -16.08 -28.00
C LEU A 554 31.64 -14.97 -27.57
N GLY A 555 31.62 -13.84 -28.29
CA GLY A 555 30.66 -12.76 -28.07
C GLY A 555 29.22 -13.19 -28.33
N ILE A 556 28.94 -13.88 -29.44
CA ILE A 556 27.60 -14.44 -29.74
C ILE A 556 27.16 -15.42 -28.65
N GLU A 557 28.07 -16.29 -28.22
CA GLU A 557 27.85 -17.22 -27.13
C GLU A 557 27.64 -16.52 -25.76
N GLY A 558 28.37 -15.45 -25.51
CA GLY A 558 28.21 -14.58 -24.35
C GLY A 558 26.84 -13.90 -24.35
N SER A 559 26.41 -13.34 -25.48
CA SER A 559 25.07 -12.76 -25.64
C SER A 559 23.96 -13.79 -25.38
N ALA A 560 24.13 -15.03 -25.86
CA ALA A 560 23.18 -16.09 -25.55
C ALA A 560 23.10 -16.42 -24.05
N THR A 561 24.24 -16.31 -23.34
CA THR A 561 24.30 -16.52 -21.89
C THR A 561 23.58 -15.38 -21.13
N GLU A 562 23.78 -14.13 -21.54
CA GLU A 562 23.08 -12.97 -20.96
C GLU A 562 21.56 -13.05 -21.18
N CYS A 563 21.10 -13.46 -22.37
CA CYS A 563 19.67 -13.63 -22.63
C CYS A 563 19.03 -14.79 -21.85
N GLU A 564 19.80 -15.80 -21.43
CA GLU A 564 19.27 -16.97 -20.73
C GLU A 564 18.86 -16.68 -19.27
N ILE A 565 19.45 -15.65 -18.65
CA ILE A 565 19.28 -15.31 -17.23
C ILE A 565 18.64 -13.91 -17.07
N PRO A 566 17.36 -13.72 -17.42
CA PRO A 566 16.78 -12.38 -17.51
C PRO A 566 16.53 -11.66 -16.18
N PHE A 567 16.66 -12.34 -15.02
CA PHE A 567 16.16 -11.83 -13.73
C PHE A 567 17.22 -11.31 -12.76
N SER A 568 18.50 -11.25 -13.13
CA SER A 568 19.52 -10.84 -12.13
C SER A 568 19.48 -9.33 -11.85
N PRO A 569 19.74 -8.90 -10.59
CA PRO A 569 19.68 -7.49 -10.19
C PRO A 569 20.88 -6.66 -10.66
N ASP A 570 22.02 -7.28 -10.96
CA ASP A 570 23.30 -6.56 -11.11
C ASP A 570 23.85 -6.53 -12.55
N HIS A 571 23.26 -7.32 -13.45
CA HIS A 571 23.74 -7.40 -14.84
C HIS A 571 23.06 -6.34 -15.70
N ALA A 572 23.85 -5.70 -16.57
CA ALA A 572 23.42 -4.57 -17.39
C ALA A 572 22.38 -4.93 -18.47
N ASN A 573 22.42 -6.17 -18.96
CA ASN A 573 21.60 -6.61 -20.10
C ASN A 573 20.32 -7.35 -19.70
N HIS A 574 20.07 -7.48 -18.39
CA HIS A 574 18.93 -8.20 -17.87
C HIS A 574 17.66 -7.33 -17.86
N LEU A 575 16.53 -7.95 -17.56
CA LEU A 575 15.25 -7.28 -17.66
C LEU A 575 15.14 -6.13 -16.65
N ARG A 576 14.69 -4.97 -17.13
CA ARG A 576 14.41 -3.78 -16.33
C ARG A 576 13.12 -3.92 -15.53
N MET A 577 13.07 -4.91 -14.65
CA MET A 577 11.87 -5.30 -13.90
C MET A 577 11.29 -4.11 -13.11
N ASP A 578 12.14 -3.27 -12.54
CA ASP A 578 11.76 -2.08 -11.78
C ASP A 578 10.84 -1.13 -12.59
N GLN A 579 11.05 -0.98 -13.90
CA GLN A 579 10.19 -0.14 -14.75
C GLN A 579 8.77 -0.71 -14.90
N TYR A 580 8.65 -2.04 -15.03
CA TYR A 580 7.34 -2.69 -15.12
C TYR A 580 6.58 -2.56 -13.81
N ILE A 581 7.27 -2.75 -12.67
CA ILE A 581 6.65 -2.61 -11.36
C ILE A 581 6.23 -1.16 -11.11
N GLN A 582 7.09 -0.20 -11.41
CA GLN A 582 6.77 1.23 -11.32
C GLN A 582 5.56 1.58 -12.20
N ALA A 583 5.48 1.02 -13.41
CA ALA A 583 4.33 1.23 -14.29
C ALA A 583 3.01 0.69 -13.69
N VAL A 584 3.04 -0.46 -13.00
CA VAL A 584 1.85 -0.98 -12.27
C VAL A 584 1.43 0.02 -11.19
N LEU A 585 2.35 0.40 -10.30
CA LEU A 585 2.07 1.27 -9.16
C LEU A 585 1.55 2.66 -9.61
N LEU A 586 2.17 3.25 -10.63
CA LEU A 586 1.73 4.52 -11.21
C LEU A 586 0.35 4.40 -11.87
N SER A 587 0.08 3.29 -12.56
CA SER A 587 -1.24 3.07 -13.17
C SER A 587 -2.32 2.97 -12.10
N VAL A 588 -2.10 2.14 -11.05
CA VAL A 588 -3.04 1.98 -9.93
C VAL A 588 -3.32 3.33 -9.25
N GLY A 589 -2.27 4.08 -8.91
CA GLY A 589 -2.41 5.40 -8.28
C GLY A 589 -3.14 6.42 -9.16
N SER A 590 -2.96 6.35 -10.49
CA SER A 590 -3.67 7.21 -11.44
C SER A 590 -5.15 6.86 -11.56
N PHE A 591 -5.48 5.56 -11.64
CA PHE A 591 -6.87 5.09 -11.68
C PHE A 591 -7.64 5.53 -10.44
N LEU A 592 -7.08 5.31 -9.25
CA LEU A 592 -7.70 5.72 -7.98
C LEU A 592 -7.90 7.24 -7.92
N ALA A 593 -6.91 8.03 -8.36
CA ALA A 593 -7.03 9.48 -8.39
C ALA A 593 -8.02 10.02 -9.45
N TRP A 594 -8.30 9.26 -10.52
CA TRP A 594 -9.33 9.62 -11.50
C TRP A 594 -10.73 9.27 -11.00
N ASP A 595 -10.88 8.12 -10.35
CA ASP A 595 -12.15 7.69 -9.74
C ASP A 595 -12.60 8.69 -8.68
N GLU A 596 -11.70 9.08 -7.76
CA GLU A 596 -11.99 10.09 -6.73
C GLU A 596 -12.39 11.46 -7.31
N ARG A 597 -11.76 11.89 -8.40
CA ARG A 597 -12.12 13.16 -9.06
C ARG A 597 -13.50 13.08 -9.70
N THR A 598 -13.81 11.95 -10.32
CA THR A 598 -15.09 11.73 -11.00
C THR A 598 -16.25 11.70 -10.00
N ASP A 599 -16.05 11.05 -8.85
CA ASP A 599 -17.01 11.05 -7.74
C ASP A 599 -17.20 12.45 -7.14
N ALA A 600 -16.12 13.23 -7.00
CA ALA A 600 -16.20 14.61 -6.53
C ALA A 600 -16.96 15.52 -7.52
N GLU A 601 -16.67 15.41 -8.82
CA GLU A 601 -17.39 16.13 -9.88
C GLU A 601 -18.88 15.76 -9.90
N ALA A 602 -19.21 14.47 -9.87
CA ALA A 602 -20.59 13.99 -9.79
C ALA A 602 -21.32 14.56 -8.55
N SER A 603 -20.66 14.54 -7.40
CA SER A 603 -21.20 15.07 -6.14
C SER A 603 -21.44 16.59 -6.22
N SER A 604 -20.52 17.34 -6.83
CA SER A 604 -20.65 18.79 -7.03
C SER A 604 -21.77 19.17 -8.01
N LEU A 605 -22.01 18.36 -9.05
CA LEU A 605 -23.11 18.53 -10.01
C LEU A 605 -24.47 18.28 -9.36
N THR A 606 -24.58 17.31 -8.45
CA THR A 606 -25.78 17.12 -7.62
C THR A 606 -26.00 18.28 -6.64
N ARG A 607 -24.94 18.86 -6.06
CA ARG A 607 -25.05 20.04 -5.17
C ARG A 607 -25.46 21.31 -5.93
N SER A 608 -25.06 21.48 -7.19
CA SER A 608 -25.47 22.63 -8.02
C SER A 608 -26.90 22.53 -8.57
N HIS A 609 -27.55 21.35 -8.47
CA HIS A 609 -28.95 21.15 -8.86
C HIS A 609 -29.96 21.38 -7.74
N GLY A 610 -29.54 21.93 -6.60
CA GLY A 610 -30.42 22.49 -5.57
C GLY A 610 -31.00 23.85 -5.97
N SER A 611 -31.74 23.94 -7.09
CA SER A 611 -32.83 24.92 -7.33
C SER A 611 -33.56 24.73 -8.68
N CYS A 612 -33.62 23.53 -9.26
CA CYS A 612 -34.39 23.30 -10.50
C CYS A 612 -35.91 23.21 -10.29
N GLU A 613 -36.45 23.68 -9.15
CA GLU A 613 -37.88 23.97 -9.01
C GLU A 613 -38.29 25.33 -9.61
N GLN A 614 -37.34 26.17 -10.06
CA GLN A 614 -37.65 27.46 -10.71
C GLN A 614 -37.74 27.42 -12.26
N LEU A 615 -37.70 26.25 -12.88
CA LEU A 615 -37.86 26.09 -14.34
C LEU A 615 -39.03 25.18 -14.74
N VAL A 616 -40.09 25.15 -13.92
CA VAL A 616 -41.42 24.75 -14.42
C VAL A 616 -42.07 26.00 -14.99
N ILE A 617 -42.08 26.13 -16.32
CA ILE A 617 -43.01 27.05 -16.99
C ILE A 617 -44.41 26.52 -16.67
N GLU A 618 -45.12 27.18 -15.76
CA GLU A 618 -46.56 27.00 -15.61
C GLU A 618 -47.22 27.39 -16.93
N VAL A 619 -47.58 26.39 -17.73
CA VAL A 619 -48.49 26.62 -18.85
C VAL A 619 -49.87 26.80 -18.25
N ASP A 620 -50.27 28.06 -18.11
CA ASP A 620 -51.62 28.45 -17.71
C ASP A 620 -52.65 27.86 -18.69
N LYS A 621 -53.37 26.84 -18.23
CA LYS A 621 -54.44 26.17 -18.98
C LYS A 621 -55.67 27.07 -19.20
N SER A 622 -55.67 28.32 -18.72
CA SER A 622 -56.74 29.29 -19.01
C SER A 622 -56.71 29.88 -20.43
N THR A 623 -55.63 29.66 -21.19
CA THR A 623 -55.47 30.21 -22.56
C THR A 623 -55.78 29.23 -23.70
N LEU A 624 -56.14 27.98 -23.40
CA LEU A 624 -56.67 27.06 -24.40
C LEU A 624 -58.16 27.33 -24.61
N GLY A 625 -58.42 28.35 -25.44
CA GLY A 625 -59.73 28.70 -25.93
C GLY A 625 -60.45 27.52 -26.58
N ASP A 626 -61.74 27.46 -26.26
CA ASP A 626 -62.78 26.66 -26.90
C ASP A 626 -62.87 27.04 -28.39
N GLU A 627 -62.26 26.25 -29.27
CA GLU A 627 -62.67 26.19 -30.67
C GLU A 627 -62.99 24.75 -31.07
N ARG A 628 -64.29 24.46 -30.97
CA ARG A 628 -64.98 23.47 -31.80
C ARG A 628 -64.78 23.82 -33.28
N ARG A 629 -64.19 22.91 -34.06
CA ARG A 629 -64.76 22.39 -35.31
C ARG A 629 -63.99 21.19 -35.84
#